data_AF-H2YSX9-F1
#
_entry.id   AF-H2YSX9-F1
#
_cell.length_a   1.000
_cell.length_b   1.000
_cell.length_c   1.000
_cell.angle_alpha   90.00
_cell.angle_beta   90.00
_cell.angle_gamma   90.00
#
_symmetry.space_group_name_H-M   'P 1'
#
loop_
_entity.id
_entity.type
_entity.pdbx_description
1 polymer ?
#
loop_
_entity_poly.entity_id
_entity_poly.type
_entity_poly.pdbx_seq_one_letter_code
_entity_poly.pdbx_strand_id
1 'polypeptide(L)'
;MCGHGICTDSPHGPVCNCTDDTYGPRCQHNGSNPCTSYTCGNGLCSSVNAVDYECLCDAGFTGENCEQDVNDCQSDPCFNHGICHDLINSYECDCNGTGYNGPQCNMDIDEC
;
A
#
# COMPACT_ATOMS: atom_id res chain seq x y z
N MET A 1 9.65 29.48 -6.65
CA MET A 1 10.86 29.48 -7.50
C MET A 1 11.38 28.05 -7.58
N CYS A 2 11.55 27.54 -8.81
CA CYS A 2 12.23 26.27 -9.09
C CYS A 2 13.73 26.47 -8.83
N GLY A 3 14.40 25.49 -8.22
CA GLY A 3 15.85 25.55 -7.98
C GLY A 3 16.63 25.45 -9.29
N HIS A 4 16.54 24.28 -9.92
CA HIS A 4 17.21 23.95 -11.18
C HIS A 4 16.19 23.46 -12.22
N GLY A 5 15.38 24.38 -12.72
CA GLY A 5 14.31 24.03 -13.66
C GLY A 5 13.53 25.23 -14.16
N ILE A 6 12.70 24.99 -15.16
CA ILE A 6 11.84 26.01 -15.78
C ILE A 6 10.46 25.94 -15.12
N CYS A 7 9.99 27.06 -14.58
CA CYS A 7 8.63 27.17 -14.08
C CYS A 7 7.66 27.36 -15.26
N THR A 8 6.61 26.55 -15.33
CA THR A 8 5.56 26.66 -16.34
C THR A 8 4.18 26.70 -15.68
N ASP A 9 3.25 27.44 -16.28
CA ASP A 9 1.88 27.50 -15.79
C ASP A 9 1.10 26.26 -16.24
N SER A 10 0.40 25.61 -15.31
CA SER A 10 -0.47 24.46 -15.54
C SER A 10 -1.86 24.70 -14.93
N PRO A 11 -2.93 24.03 -15.41
CA PRO A 11 -4.30 24.19 -14.87
C PRO A 11 -4.42 23.92 -13.35
N HIS A 12 -3.47 23.18 -12.78
CA HIS A 12 -3.42 22.86 -11.36
C HIS A 12 -2.43 23.73 -10.56
N GLY A 13 -1.91 24.80 -11.17
CA GLY A 13 -0.92 25.70 -10.58
C GLY A 13 0.45 25.62 -11.29
N PRO A 14 1.43 26.44 -10.89
CA PRO A 14 2.75 26.45 -11.49
C PRO A 14 3.53 25.17 -11.18
N VAL A 15 4.15 24.57 -12.20
CA VAL A 15 4.94 23.33 -12.12
C VAL A 15 6.40 23.62 -12.51
N CYS A 16 7.34 22.89 -11.90
CA CYS A 16 8.76 22.98 -12.23
C CYS A 16 9.17 21.82 -13.15
N ASN A 17 9.58 22.14 -14.38
CA ASN A 17 10.23 21.20 -15.27
C ASN A 17 11.73 21.18 -14.97
N CYS A 18 12.20 20.10 -14.34
CA CYS A 18 13.58 19.97 -13.90
C CYS A 18 14.54 19.74 -15.08
N THR A 19 15.76 20.26 -14.97
CA THR A 19 16.86 19.95 -15.90
C THR A 19 17.38 18.54 -15.65
N ASP A 20 18.07 17.95 -16.63
CA ASP A 20 18.71 16.64 -16.50
C ASP A 20 19.51 16.58 -15.17
N ASP A 21 19.37 15.47 -14.45
CA ASP A 21 19.92 15.23 -13.12
C ASP A 21 19.38 16.14 -12.00
N THR A 22 18.12 16.56 -12.05
CA THR A 22 17.43 17.10 -10.86
C THR A 22 15.99 16.62 -10.75
N TYR A 23 15.49 16.50 -9.51
CA TYR A 23 14.13 16.04 -9.25
C TYR A 23 13.47 16.68 -8.03
N GLY A 24 12.20 16.32 -7.84
CA GLY A 24 11.34 16.83 -6.79
C GLY A 24 10.41 17.96 -7.28
N PRO A 25 9.37 18.31 -6.51
CA PRO A 25 8.33 19.27 -6.90
C PRO A 25 8.86 20.68 -7.21
N ARG A 26 10.08 21.02 -6.76
CA ARG A 26 10.74 22.30 -7.02
C ARG A 26 12.13 22.15 -7.60
N CYS A 27 12.48 20.96 -8.13
CA CYS A 27 13.82 20.63 -8.62
C CYS A 27 14.91 20.96 -7.58
N GLN A 28 14.65 20.56 -6.33
CA GLN A 28 15.50 20.85 -5.18
C GLN A 28 16.51 19.73 -4.87
N HIS A 29 16.35 18.56 -5.49
CA HIS A 29 17.25 17.41 -5.31
C HIS A 29 18.08 17.20 -6.57
N ASN A 30 19.35 16.82 -6.38
CA ASN A 30 20.26 16.46 -7.47
C ASN A 30 20.11 14.97 -7.80
N GLY A 31 20.32 14.61 -9.07
CA GLY A 31 20.18 13.28 -9.66
C GLY A 31 18.80 13.00 -10.28
N SER A 32 18.55 11.73 -10.58
CA SER A 32 17.28 11.28 -11.17
C SER A 32 16.26 10.93 -10.08
N ASN A 33 14.97 11.03 -10.40
CA ASN A 33 13.94 10.52 -9.50
C ASN A 33 13.89 8.99 -9.59
N PRO A 34 14.24 8.23 -8.55
CA PRO A 34 14.15 6.76 -8.62
C PRO A 34 12.70 6.29 -8.81
N CYS A 35 11.69 7.05 -8.35
CA CYS A 35 10.27 6.71 -8.51
C CYS A 35 9.74 6.80 -9.96
N THR A 36 10.55 7.24 -10.93
CA THR A 36 10.19 7.09 -12.36
C THR A 36 10.60 5.75 -12.93
N SER A 37 11.56 5.08 -12.29
CA SER A 37 12.08 3.77 -12.70
C SER A 37 11.49 2.62 -11.87
N TYR A 38 11.21 2.90 -10.60
CA TYR A 38 10.63 1.95 -9.65
C TYR A 38 9.17 2.32 -9.35
N THR A 39 8.29 1.33 -9.42
CA THR A 39 6.85 1.49 -9.16
C THR A 39 6.44 0.58 -8.02
N CYS A 40 5.88 1.18 -6.97
CA CYS A 40 5.19 0.44 -5.90
C CYS A 40 3.84 -0.06 -6.44
N GLY A 41 3.52 -1.34 -6.23
CA GLY A 41 2.27 -1.95 -6.70
C GLY A 41 1.05 -1.36 -5.98
N ASN A 42 0.93 -1.63 -4.68
CA ASN A 42 -0.13 -1.11 -3.80
C ASN A 42 0.47 -0.16 -2.76
N GLY A 43 1.01 0.96 -3.22
CA GLY A 43 1.61 1.95 -2.33
C GLY A 43 2.16 3.18 -3.06
N LEU A 44 2.73 4.08 -2.27
CA LEU A 44 3.34 5.32 -2.74
C LEU A 44 4.86 5.20 -2.76
N CYS A 45 5.48 5.55 -3.89
CA CYS A 45 6.93 5.65 -3.97
C CYS A 45 7.43 6.94 -3.30
N SER A 46 8.39 6.79 -2.40
CA SER A 46 9.14 7.87 -1.77
C SER A 46 10.61 7.75 -2.18
N SER A 47 11.14 8.80 -2.79
CA SER A 47 12.56 8.87 -3.14
C SER A 47 13.39 9.13 -1.88
N VAL A 48 14.26 8.19 -1.50
CA VAL A 48 15.18 8.35 -0.36
C VAL A 48 16.38 9.20 -0.78
N ASN A 49 16.94 8.90 -1.95
CA ASN A 49 17.98 9.69 -2.59
C ASN A 49 17.88 9.57 -4.12
N ALA A 50 18.92 9.97 -4.86
CA ALA A 50 18.92 9.95 -6.33
C ALA A 50 18.93 8.55 -6.95
N VAL A 51 19.22 7.51 -6.17
CA VAL A 51 19.33 6.12 -6.63
C VAL A 51 18.43 5.16 -5.83
N ASP A 52 18.16 5.46 -4.56
CA ASP A 52 17.35 4.64 -3.68
C ASP A 52 15.94 5.20 -3.51
N TYR A 53 14.98 4.29 -3.43
CA TYR A 53 13.57 4.55 -3.15
C TYR A 53 13.09 3.67 -1.99
N GLU A 54 11.97 4.05 -1.41
CA GLU A 54 11.21 3.23 -0.49
C GLU A 54 9.74 3.25 -0.93
N CYS A 55 9.05 2.13 -0.76
CA CYS A 55 7.62 2.06 -0.97
C CYS A 55 6.88 2.16 0.36
N LEU A 56 5.98 3.13 0.45
CA LEU A 56 5.01 3.25 1.54
C LEU A 56 3.79 2.43 1.14
N CYS A 57 3.71 1.20 1.63
CA CYS A 57 2.62 0.30 1.28
C CYS A 57 1.28 0.75 1.86
N ASP A 58 0.23 0.60 1.06
CA ASP A 58 -1.13 0.73 1.53
C ASP A 58 -1.42 -0.35 2.59
N ALA A 59 -2.40 -0.08 3.46
CA ALA A 59 -2.78 -1.03 4.50
C ALA A 59 -3.19 -2.38 3.88
N GLY A 60 -2.70 -3.48 4.46
CA GLY A 60 -2.89 -4.83 3.93
C GLY A 60 -1.81 -5.29 2.95
N PHE A 61 -0.86 -4.45 2.56
CA PHE A 61 0.22 -4.85 1.64
C PHE A 61 1.61 -4.80 2.29
N THR A 62 2.51 -5.63 1.78
CA THR A 62 3.90 -5.77 2.21
C THR A 62 4.81 -6.13 1.04
N GLY A 63 6.11 -6.28 1.32
CA GLY A 63 7.15 -6.47 0.32
C GLY A 63 7.89 -5.18 -0.01
N GLU A 64 9.01 -5.30 -0.73
CA GLU A 64 9.84 -4.14 -1.11
C GLU A 64 9.07 -3.17 -2.02
N ASN A 65 8.19 -3.71 -2.86
CA ASN A 65 7.40 -2.96 -3.83
C ASN A 65 5.90 -3.03 -3.53
N CYS A 66 5.51 -3.40 -2.30
CA CYS A 66 4.09 -3.56 -1.91
C CYS A 66 3.33 -4.53 -2.83
N GLU A 67 4.03 -5.58 -3.26
CA GLU A 67 3.53 -6.58 -4.21
C GLU A 67 2.84 -7.77 -3.52
N GLN A 68 2.98 -7.89 -2.20
CA GLN A 68 2.45 -9.00 -1.42
C GLN A 68 1.25 -8.54 -0.60
N ASP A 69 0.13 -9.25 -0.73
CA ASP A 69 -1.00 -9.11 0.18
C ASP A 69 -0.64 -9.76 1.53
N VAL A 70 -0.98 -9.10 2.63
CA VAL A 70 -0.74 -9.59 3.97
C VAL A 70 -1.77 -10.66 4.28
N ASN A 71 -1.31 -11.85 4.64
CA ASN A 71 -2.21 -12.93 5.02
C ASN A 71 -2.84 -12.67 6.41
N ASP A 72 -4.04 -12.10 6.40
CA ASP A 72 -4.84 -11.77 7.59
C ASP A 72 -5.35 -13.03 8.30
N CYS A 73 -5.35 -14.18 7.62
CA CYS A 73 -5.66 -15.48 8.21
C CYS A 73 -4.50 -16.12 8.97
N GLN A 74 -3.27 -15.60 8.90
CA GLN A 74 -2.08 -16.22 9.48
C GLN A 74 -2.15 -16.41 11.00
N SER A 75 -2.97 -15.60 11.69
CA SER A 75 -3.16 -15.70 13.15
C SER A 75 -4.29 -16.65 13.56
N ASP A 76 -4.85 -17.41 12.62
CA ASP A 76 -5.99 -18.31 12.81
C ASP A 76 -7.17 -17.62 13.55
N PRO A 77 -7.74 -16.51 12.99
CA PRO A 77 -8.74 -15.72 13.69
C PRO A 77 -10.12 -16.38 13.79
N CYS A 78 -10.39 -17.44 13.01
CA CYS A 78 -11.67 -18.14 12.97
C CYS A 78 -11.68 -19.33 13.95
N PHE A 79 -12.60 -19.30 14.91
CA PHE A 79 -12.77 -20.36 15.91
C PHE A 79 -13.62 -21.52 15.38
N ASN A 80 -13.69 -22.60 16.17
CA ASN A 80 -14.61 -23.73 15.96
C ASN A 80 -14.58 -24.32 14.55
N HIS A 81 -13.39 -24.41 13.95
CA HIS A 81 -13.18 -24.92 12.60
C HIS A 81 -13.83 -24.10 11.48
N GLY A 82 -14.12 -22.81 11.72
CA GLY A 82 -14.49 -21.87 10.67
C GLY A 82 -13.38 -21.74 9.62
N ILE A 83 -13.77 -21.60 8.35
CA ILE A 83 -12.82 -21.42 7.24
C ILE A 83 -12.47 -19.93 7.16
N CYS A 84 -11.18 -19.61 7.23
CA CYS A 84 -10.72 -18.23 7.06
C CYS A 84 -10.50 -17.91 5.59
N HIS A 85 -11.06 -16.78 5.15
CA HIS A 85 -10.84 -16.17 3.86
C HIS A 85 -10.01 -14.90 4.05
N ASP A 86 -8.85 -14.89 3.41
CA ASP A 86 -7.93 -13.75 3.37
C ASP A 86 -8.53 -12.63 2.51
N LEU A 87 -8.50 -11.40 3.01
CA LEU A 87 -8.96 -10.20 2.32
C LEU A 87 -7.91 -9.10 2.48
N ILE A 88 -8.05 -7.99 1.76
CA ILE A 88 -7.10 -6.87 1.90
C ILE A 88 -7.31 -6.18 3.24
N ASN A 89 -6.31 -6.26 4.12
CA ASN A 89 -6.30 -5.62 5.45
C ASN A 89 -7.51 -6.06 6.32
N SER A 90 -7.99 -7.28 6.10
CA SER A 90 -9.15 -7.85 6.76
C SER A 90 -9.22 -9.36 6.51
N TYR A 91 -10.13 -10.04 7.21
CA TYR A 91 -10.43 -11.44 6.97
C TYR A 91 -11.93 -11.66 7.10
N GLU A 92 -12.41 -12.75 6.51
CA GLU A 92 -13.77 -13.24 6.69
C GLU A 92 -13.75 -14.68 7.19
N CYS A 93 -14.55 -14.98 8.21
CA CYS A 93 -14.74 -16.34 8.69
C CYS A 93 -16.04 -16.93 8.16
N ASP A 94 -15.94 -18.00 7.37
CA ASP A 94 -17.08 -18.82 7.00
C ASP A 94 -17.37 -19.85 8.11
N CYS A 95 -18.48 -19.62 8.82
CA CYS A 95 -18.94 -20.49 9.91
C CYS A 95 -19.92 -21.57 9.44
N ASN A 96 -20.19 -21.72 8.14
CA ASN A 96 -21.16 -22.67 7.63
C ASN A 96 -20.83 -24.11 8.07
N GLY A 97 -21.82 -24.80 8.64
CA GLY A 97 -21.68 -26.18 9.10
C GLY A 97 -20.92 -26.35 10.42
N THR A 98 -20.50 -25.26 11.08
CA THR A 98 -19.82 -25.34 12.39
C THR A 98 -20.79 -25.43 13.57
N GLY A 99 -22.04 -24.97 13.41
CA GLY A 99 -22.97 -24.73 14.53
C GLY A 99 -22.72 -23.41 15.27
N TYR A 100 -21.79 -22.58 14.78
CA TYR A 100 -21.46 -21.29 15.37
C TYR A 100 -21.73 -20.14 14.38
N ASN A 101 -21.88 -18.93 14.91
CA ASN A 101 -22.01 -17.69 14.16
C ASN A 101 -21.10 -16.59 14.73
N GLY A 102 -21.18 -15.39 14.15
CA GLY A 102 -20.36 -14.25 14.52
C GLY A 102 -19.14 -14.04 13.63
N PRO A 103 -18.45 -12.89 13.77
CA PRO A 103 -17.33 -12.52 12.91
C PRO A 103 -16.12 -13.46 13.02
N GLN A 104 -16.03 -14.24 14.08
CA GLN A 104 -14.96 -15.21 14.32
C GLN A 104 -15.49 -16.63 14.59
N CYS A 105 -16.76 -16.92 14.28
CA CYS A 105 -17.40 -18.22 14.59
C CYS A 105 -17.32 -18.62 16.07
N ASN A 106 -17.41 -17.64 16.98
CA ASN A 106 -17.23 -17.83 18.43
C ASN A 106 -18.54 -17.84 19.22
N MET A 107 -19.68 -17.64 18.55
CA MET A 107 -20.99 -17.62 19.18
C MET A 107 -21.75 -18.88 18.81
N ASP A 108 -22.23 -19.62 19.81
CA ASP A 108 -23.03 -20.82 19.62
C ASP A 108 -24.43 -20.45 19.08
N ILE A 109 -24.94 -21.19 18.10
CA ILE A 109 -26.29 -20.98 17.55
C ILE A 109 -27.28 -21.65 18.50
N ASP A 110 -28.17 -20.91 19.15
CA ASP A 110 -29.23 -21.53 19.96
C ASP A 110 -30.25 -22.25 19.07
N GLU A 111 -30.22 -23.59 19.07
CA GLU A 111 -31.15 -24.42 18.31
C GLU A 111 -32.45 -24.75 19.06
N CYS A 112 -32.71 -24.14 20.22
CA CYS A 112 -33.87 -24.44 21.08
C CYS A 112 -35.17 -23.73 20.65
#